data_AF-A0A846RXQ8-F1
#
_entry.id   AF-A0A846RXQ8-F1
#
_cell.length_a   1.000
_cell.length_b   1.000
_cell.length_c   1.000
_cell.angle_alpha   90.00
_cell.angle_beta   90.00
_cell.angle_gamma   90.00
#
_symmetry.space_group_name_H-M   'P 1'
#
loop_
_entity.id
_entity.type
_entity.pdbx_description
1 polymer ?
#
loop_
_entity_poly.entity_id
_entity_poly.type
_entity_poly.pdbx_seq_one_letter_code
_entity_poly.pdbx_strand_id
1 'polypeptide(L)'
;MTTEDVVELTERVFRLVDSGDYDTLCGLMAEETAAVLTRDVVLGIWARAVADTGNLVGCRQTGVQLPDGTPAEVGETLLGSLVGHTVLECEAGRWLGRVALDPEHRVVGMLVVPPDHGKLPF
;
A
#
# COMPACT_ATOMS: atom_id res chain seq x y z
N MET A 1 -8.78 -8.59 -12.44
CA MET A 1 -8.77 -8.29 -11.00
C MET A 1 -9.97 -7.41 -10.72
N THR A 2 -10.74 -7.69 -9.68
CA THR A 2 -11.84 -6.82 -9.23
C THR A 2 -11.34 -5.77 -8.25
N THR A 3 -12.16 -4.78 -7.91
CA THR A 3 -11.86 -3.87 -6.80
C THR A 3 -11.62 -4.60 -5.48
N GLU A 4 -12.32 -5.70 -5.20
CA GLU A 4 -12.17 -6.44 -3.94
C GLU A 4 -10.80 -7.11 -3.86
N ASP A 5 -10.33 -7.70 -4.97
CA ASP A 5 -8.99 -8.26 -5.05
C ASP A 5 -7.91 -7.19 -4.73
N VAL A 6 -8.09 -5.96 -5.24
CA VAL A 6 -7.13 -4.85 -5.00
C VAL A 6 -7.18 -4.38 -3.56
N VAL A 7 -8.37 -4.32 -2.96
CA VAL A 7 -8.55 -4.03 -1.54
C VAL A 7 -7.80 -5.06 -0.70
N GLU A 8 -8.01 -6.35 -0.95
CA GLU A 8 -7.33 -7.43 -0.23
C GLU A 8 -5.81 -7.39 -0.42
N LEU A 9 -5.34 -7.15 -1.66
CA LEU A 9 -3.91 -7.01 -1.95
C LEU A 9 -3.30 -5.84 -1.20
N THR A 10 -3.99 -4.70 -1.15
CA THR A 10 -3.51 -3.48 -0.48
C THR A 10 -3.32 -3.72 1.01
N GLU A 11 -4.31 -4.30 1.68
CA GLU A 11 -4.19 -4.62 3.11
C GLU A 11 -3.12 -5.69 3.36
N ARG A 12 -3.03 -6.70 2.48
CA ARG A 12 -2.00 -7.73 2.56
C ARG A 12 -0.60 -7.13 2.47
N VAL A 13 -0.35 -6.19 1.57
CA VAL A 13 0.94 -5.51 1.43
C VAL A 13 1.36 -4.88 2.76
N PHE A 14 0.48 -4.12 3.41
CA PHE A 14 0.84 -3.47 4.68
C PHE A 14 0.95 -4.45 5.85
N ARG A 15 0.18 -5.55 5.87
CA ARG A 15 0.38 -6.63 6.84
C ARG A 15 1.74 -7.33 6.67
N LEU A 16 2.20 -7.52 5.44
CA LEU A 16 3.53 -8.10 5.16
C LEU A 16 4.67 -7.16 5.57
N VAL A 17 4.48 -5.85 5.37
CA VAL A 17 5.41 -4.83 5.88
C VAL A 17 5.49 -4.90 7.40
N ASP A 18 4.34 -4.94 8.08
CA ASP A 18 4.27 -4.95 9.55
C ASP A 18 4.83 -6.24 10.16
N SER A 19 4.58 -7.40 9.54
CA SER A 19 5.13 -8.68 9.99
C SER A 19 6.61 -8.87 9.64
N GLY A 20 7.19 -7.99 8.82
CA GLY A 20 8.56 -8.12 8.33
C GLY A 20 8.76 -9.20 7.26
N ASP A 21 7.69 -9.78 6.71
CA ASP A 21 7.72 -10.78 5.64
C ASP A 21 7.99 -10.13 4.27
N TYR A 22 9.22 -9.63 4.14
CA TYR A 22 9.67 -8.97 2.93
C TYR A 22 9.78 -9.91 1.74
N ASP A 23 10.10 -11.19 1.93
CA ASP A 23 10.29 -12.11 0.80
C ASP A 23 8.97 -12.34 0.07
N THR A 24 7.87 -12.52 0.81
CA THR A 24 6.53 -12.57 0.23
C THR A 24 6.15 -11.23 -0.41
N LEU A 25 6.46 -10.10 0.24
CA LEU A 25 6.18 -8.76 -0.30
C LEU A 25 6.92 -8.51 -1.63
N CYS A 26 8.21 -8.84 -1.68
CA CYS A 26 9.07 -8.72 -2.87
C CYS A 26 8.51 -9.55 -4.03
N GLY A 27 7.97 -10.74 -3.75
CA GLY A 27 7.26 -11.57 -4.72
C GLY A 27 6.05 -10.90 -5.38
N LEU A 28 5.51 -9.82 -4.80
CA LEU A 28 4.39 -9.04 -5.35
C LEU A 28 4.85 -7.84 -6.21
N MET A 29 6.12 -7.44 -6.13
CA MET A 29 6.63 -6.22 -6.77
C MET A 29 7.07 -6.44 -8.23
N ALA A 30 6.98 -5.41 -9.06
CA ALA A 30 7.69 -5.41 -10.35
C ALA A 30 9.21 -5.49 -10.10
N GLU A 31 9.97 -6.08 -11.03
CA GLU A 31 11.41 -6.32 -10.85
C GLU A 31 12.18 -5.02 -10.55
N GLU A 32 11.89 -3.95 -11.30
CA GLU A 32 12.49 -2.63 -11.12
C GLU A 32 12.14 -2.03 -9.75
N THR A 33 10.91 -2.24 -9.28
CA THR A 33 10.46 -1.79 -7.96
C THR A 33 11.14 -2.57 -6.84
N ALA A 34 11.28 -3.89 -6.98
CA ALA A 34 12.00 -4.72 -6.02
C ALA A 34 13.49 -4.35 -5.90
N ALA A 35 14.09 -3.88 -6.99
CA ALA A 35 15.47 -3.38 -6.99
C ALA A 35 15.65 -2.09 -6.17
N VAL A 36 14.58 -1.29 -6.02
CA VAL A 36 14.60 -0.01 -5.28
C VAL A 36 14.06 -0.17 -3.86
N LEU A 37 12.90 -0.82 -3.71
CA LEU A 37 12.24 -1.08 -2.44
C LEU A 37 12.81 -2.34 -1.79
N THR A 38 14.10 -2.29 -1.47
CA THR A 38 14.81 -3.39 -0.79
C THR A 38 14.28 -3.63 0.63
N ARG A 39 14.61 -4.80 1.21
CA ARG A 39 14.23 -5.16 2.60
C ARG A 39 14.57 -4.05 3.59
N ASP A 40 15.81 -3.57 3.55
CA ASP A 40 16.30 -2.56 4.49
C ASP A 40 15.57 -1.22 4.32
N VAL A 41 15.23 -0.85 3.09
CA VAL A 41 14.47 0.38 2.80
C VAL A 41 13.04 0.27 3.34
N VAL A 42 12.33 -0.80 2.99
CA VAL A 42 10.92 -0.98 3.38
C VAL A 42 10.79 -1.09 4.90
N LEU A 43 11.55 -2.00 5.52
CA LEU A 43 11.44 -2.25 6.95
C LEU A 43 12.03 -1.10 7.77
N GLY A 44 13.07 -0.42 7.28
CA GLY A 44 13.63 0.76 7.93
C GLY A 44 12.66 1.95 7.95
N ILE A 45 11.97 2.21 6.84
CA ILE A 45 10.93 3.25 6.77
C ILE A 45 9.75 2.88 7.68
N TRP A 46 9.29 1.63 7.63
CA TRP A 46 8.18 1.19 8.48
C TRP A 46 8.51 1.29 9.97
N ALA A 47 9.69 0.81 10.37
CA ALA A 47 10.18 0.91 11.75
C ALA A 47 10.17 2.36 12.26
N ARG A 48 10.52 3.32 11.39
CA ARG A 48 10.45 4.75 11.73
C ARG A 48 9.01 5.25 11.87
N ALA A 49 8.08 4.78 11.03
CA ALA A 49 6.68 5.17 11.12
C ALA A 49 6.03 4.66 12.43
N VAL A 50 6.28 3.40 12.79
CA VAL A 50 5.70 2.78 14.00
C VAL A 50 6.41 3.17 15.29
N ALA A 51 7.62 3.73 15.23
CA ALA A 51 8.32 4.23 16.42
C ALA A 51 7.50 5.28 17.18
N ASP A 52 6.74 6.11 16.44
CA ASP A 52 5.92 7.18 17.02
C ASP A 52 4.47 6.74 17.29
N THR A 53 3.94 5.82 16.48
CA THR A 53 2.51 5.45 16.52
C THR A 53 2.24 4.06 17.08
N GLY A 54 3.26 3.30 17.47
CA GLY A 54 3.14 1.90 17.83
C GLY A 54 2.80 1.00 16.62
N ASN A 55 2.59 -0.28 16.90
CA ASN A 55 2.40 -1.30 15.85
C ASN A 55 1.08 -1.13 15.09
N LEU A 56 0.98 -1.76 13.91
CA LEU A 56 -0.28 -1.82 13.17
C LEU A 56 -1.33 -2.63 13.95
N VAL A 57 -2.50 -2.05 14.12
CA VAL A 57 -3.69 -2.69 14.70
C VAL A 57 -4.63 -3.17 13.59
N GLY A 58 -4.73 -2.42 12.49
CA GLY A 58 -5.58 -2.82 11.38
C GLY A 58 -5.55 -1.89 10.18
N CYS A 59 -6.18 -2.35 9.10
CA CYS A 59 -6.46 -1.56 7.90
C CYS A 59 -7.95 -1.16 7.91
N ARG A 60 -8.25 0.08 7.52
CA ARG A 60 -9.61 0.63 7.44
C ARG A 60 -9.79 1.49 6.20
N GLN A 61 -11.06 1.66 5.81
CA GLN A 61 -11.44 2.54 4.70
C GLN A 61 -10.64 2.25 3.43
N THR A 62 -10.33 0.98 3.21
CA THR A 62 -9.56 0.53 2.07
C THR A 62 -10.39 0.71 0.81
N GLY A 63 -9.79 1.30 -0.22
CA GLY A 63 -10.44 1.59 -1.48
C GLY A 63 -9.47 1.58 -2.65
N VAL A 64 -10.01 1.80 -3.84
CA VAL A 64 -9.28 1.76 -5.10
C VAL A 64 -9.56 3.04 -5.88
N GLN A 65 -8.51 3.60 -6.46
CA GLN A 65 -8.55 4.78 -7.31
C GLN A 65 -7.79 4.53 -8.61
N LEU A 66 -8.21 5.22 -9.66
CA LEU A 66 -7.40 5.40 -10.87
C LEU A 66 -6.23 6.36 -10.57
N PRO A 67 -5.18 6.39 -11.41
CA PRO A 67 -4.00 7.24 -11.19
C PRO A 67 -4.30 8.76 -11.18
N ASP A 68 -5.46 9.17 -11.69
CA ASP A 68 -5.92 10.56 -11.64
C ASP A 68 -6.67 10.92 -10.34
N GLY A 69 -6.85 9.95 -9.44
CA GLY A 69 -7.55 10.08 -8.16
C GLY A 69 -9.04 9.75 -8.22
N THR A 70 -9.57 9.36 -9.39
CA THR A 70 -10.98 8.97 -9.53
C THR A 70 -11.23 7.64 -8.78
N PRO A 71 -12.21 7.57 -7.87
CA PRO A 71 -12.57 6.31 -7.22
C PRO A 71 -13.07 5.28 -8.23
N ALA A 72 -12.65 4.03 -8.09
CA ALA A 72 -13.18 2.91 -8.87
C ALA A 72 -14.46 2.35 -8.23
N GLU A 73 -15.42 1.93 -9.05
CA GLU A 73 -16.69 1.38 -8.55
C GLU A 73 -16.56 -0.09 -8.13
N VAL A 74 -17.26 -0.46 -7.06
CA VAL A 74 -17.22 -1.81 -6.50
C VAL A 74 -17.71 -2.85 -7.52
N GLY A 75 -16.94 -3.91 -7.71
CA GLY A 75 -17.27 -5.02 -8.62
C GLY A 75 -16.88 -4.77 -10.07
N GLU A 76 -16.28 -3.60 -10.39
CA GLU A 76 -15.79 -3.31 -11.72
C GLU A 76 -14.53 -4.14 -12.05
N THR A 77 -14.45 -4.62 -13.29
CA THR A 77 -13.20 -5.20 -13.81
C THR A 77 -12.27 -4.06 -14.15
N LEU A 78 -11.18 -3.95 -13.41
CA LEU A 78 -10.23 -2.87 -13.55
C LEU A 78 -9.21 -3.20 -14.64
N LEU A 79 -8.94 -2.22 -15.50
CA LEU A 79 -7.94 -2.29 -16.57
C LEU A 79 -6.93 -1.16 -16.40
N GLY A 80 -5.65 -1.48 -16.60
CA GLY A 80 -4.57 -0.50 -16.50
C GLY A 80 -4.00 -0.36 -15.09
N SER A 81 -3.25 0.72 -14.86
CA SER A 81 -2.64 1.00 -13.56
C SER A 81 -3.68 1.46 -12.54
N LEU A 82 -3.49 1.04 -11.28
CA LEU A 82 -4.44 1.26 -10.19
C LEU A 82 -3.72 1.71 -8.94
N VAL A 83 -4.43 2.38 -8.05
CA VAL A 83 -3.92 2.78 -6.74
C VAL A 83 -4.86 2.26 -5.66
N GLY A 84 -4.39 1.29 -4.89
CA GLY A 84 -5.01 0.89 -3.64
C GLY A 84 -4.64 1.89 -2.55
N HIS A 85 -5.60 2.27 -1.71
CA HIS A 85 -5.36 3.13 -0.56
C HIS A 85 -6.03 2.56 0.69
N THR A 86 -5.42 2.76 1.87
CA THR A 86 -5.97 2.31 3.15
C THR A 86 -5.52 3.20 4.29
N VAL A 87 -6.35 3.34 5.32
CA VAL A 87 -5.94 3.92 6.60
C VAL A 87 -5.31 2.82 7.45
N LEU A 88 -4.05 3.04 7.83
CA LEU A 88 -3.29 2.16 8.71
C LEU A 88 -3.52 2.61 10.16
N GLU A 89 -4.42 1.94 10.87
CA GLU A 89 -4.65 2.17 12.29
C GLU A 89 -3.50 1.57 13.10
N CYS A 90 -2.81 2.40 13.87
CA CYS A 90 -1.75 1.97 14.79
C CYS A 90 -2.20 2.19 16.24
N GLU A 91 -1.45 1.64 17.20
CA GLU A 91 -1.80 1.73 18.64
C GLU A 91 -2.00 3.17 19.13
N ALA A 92 -1.21 4.11 18.61
CA ALA A 92 -1.17 5.52 18.98
C ALA A 92 -1.14 6.43 17.75
N GLY A 93 -2.08 6.25 16.83
CA GLY A 93 -2.23 7.13 15.67
C GLY A 93 -2.69 6.40 14.43
N ARG A 94 -2.54 7.07 13.29
CA ARG A 94 -2.87 6.48 11.99
C ARG A 94 -2.00 7.07 10.89
N TRP A 95 -1.78 6.26 9.86
CA TRP A 95 -1.14 6.66 8.61
C TRP A 95 -2.08 6.42 7.43
N LEU A 96 -1.79 7.05 6.30
CA LEU A 96 -2.36 6.65 5.01
C LEU A 96 -1.33 5.79 4.27
N GLY A 97 -1.75 4.58 3.91
CA GLY A 97 -1.02 3.68 3.03
C GLY A 97 -1.53 3.77 1.59
N ARG A 98 -0.63 3.83 0.61
CA ARG A 98 -0.97 3.70 -0.81
C ARG A 98 -0.09 2.65 -1.50
N VAL A 99 -0.68 1.89 -2.41
CA VAL A 99 -0.02 0.87 -3.22
C VAL A 99 -0.38 1.12 -4.68
N ALA A 100 0.62 1.44 -5.51
CA ALA A 100 0.44 1.54 -6.95
C ALA A 100 0.64 0.18 -7.60
N LEU A 101 -0.25 -0.17 -8.52
CA LEU A 101 -0.25 -1.39 -9.30
C LEU A 101 -0.13 -1.08 -10.79
N ASP A 102 0.63 -1.88 -11.51
CA ASP A 102 0.66 -1.88 -12.98
C ASP A 102 -0.50 -2.71 -13.57
N PRO A 103 -0.68 -2.75 -14.91
CA PRO A 103 -1.73 -3.55 -15.57
C PRO A 103 -1.62 -5.06 -15.31
N GLU A 104 -0.44 -5.56 -14.95
CA GLU A 104 -0.18 -6.94 -14.55
C GLU A 104 -0.44 -7.18 -13.04
N HIS A 105 -0.91 -6.16 -12.33
CA HIS A 105 -1.18 -6.12 -10.90
C HIS A 105 0.05 -6.37 -10.02
N ARG A 106 1.25 -6.02 -10.51
CA ARG A 106 2.48 -5.98 -9.72
C ARG A 106 2.54 -4.66 -8.96
N VAL A 107 3.06 -4.72 -7.75
CA VAL A 107 3.33 -3.52 -6.95
C VAL A 107 4.47 -2.74 -7.61
N VAL A 108 4.16 -1.53 -8.07
CA VAL A 108 5.13 -0.60 -8.68
C VAL A 108 5.51 0.57 -7.78
N GLY A 109 4.77 0.76 -6.68
CA GLY A 109 5.07 1.81 -5.71
C GLY A 109 4.31 1.64 -4.40
N MET A 110 4.88 2.16 -3.32
CA MET A 110 4.29 2.15 -1.98
C MET A 110 4.52 3.49 -1.30
N LEU A 111 3.53 3.98 -0.55
CA LEU A 111 3.64 5.17 0.28
C LEU A 111 3.05 4.91 1.66
N VAL A 112 3.68 5.46 2.69
CA VAL A 112 3.15 5.61 4.05
C VAL A 112 3.34 7.07 4.43
N VAL A 113 2.24 7.79 4.65
CA VAL A 113 2.25 9.25 4.84
C VAL A 113 1.29 9.68 5.94
N PRO A 114 1.56 10.79 6.65
CA PRO A 114 0.67 11.27 7.70
C PRO A 114 -0.68 11.69 7.10
N PRO A 115 -1.80 11.64 7.83
CA PRO A 115 -3.14 11.93 7.30
C PRO A 115 -3.29 13.33 6.71
N ASP A 116 -2.58 14.32 7.28
CA ASP A 116 -2.61 15.72 6.84
C ASP A 116 -1.56 16.00 5.75
N HIS A 117 -1.48 15.13 4.74
CA HIS A 117 -0.55 15.26 3.63
C HIS A 117 -1.09 16.20 2.54
N GLY A 118 -0.18 16.81 1.77
CA GLY A 118 -0.51 17.55 0.54
C GLY A 118 -0.86 16.61 -0.62
N LYS A 119 -0.78 17.12 -1.87
CA LYS A 119 -0.95 16.27 -3.06
C LYS A 119 0.14 15.19 -3.10
N LEU A 120 -0.28 13.93 -3.19
CA LEU A 120 0.62 12.78 -3.26
C LEU A 120 0.93 12.40 -4.71
N PRO A 121 2.08 11.76 -4.96
CA PRO A 121 2.31 11.10 -6.24
C PRO A 121 1.39 9.89 -6.37
N PHE A 122 0.88 9.67 -7.59
CA PHE A 122 -0.10 8.63 -7.98
C PHE A 122 -1.21 8.47 -6.95
#